data_AF-F2JHW3-F1
#
_entry.id   AF-F2JHW3-F1
#
_cell.length_a   1.000
_cell.length_b   1.000
_cell.length_c   1.000
_cell.angle_alpha   90.00
_cell.angle_beta   90.00
_cell.angle_gamma   90.00
#
_symmetry.space_group_name_H-M   'P 1'
#
loop_
_entity.id
_entity.type
_entity.pdbx_description
1 polymer ?
#
loop_
_entity_poly.entity_id
_entity_poly.type
_entity_poly.pdbx_seq_one_letter_code
_entity_poly.pdbx_strand_id
1 'polypeptide(L)'
;MNRKEAFRRWLQNETVAKTGRSIPAKTIESYIKGVSHLSDAMYENGVIDKRLYSMNQSGELEGAISAIKKSHVYINMNNESGNVLHKALNQYVKFCSNQ
;
A
#
# COMPACT_ATOMS: atom_id res chain seq x y z
N MET A 1 16.02 3.13 7.98
CA MET A 1 14.82 2.61 8.67
C MET A 1 14.02 1.77 7.68
N ASN A 2 13.54 0.58 8.04
CA ASN A 2 12.78 -0.28 7.12
C ASN A 2 11.40 0.36 6.85
N ARG A 3 11.11 0.77 5.59
CA ARG A 3 9.86 1.47 5.22
C ARG A 3 8.61 0.64 5.51
N LYS A 4 8.70 -0.68 5.42
CA LYS A 4 7.61 -1.60 5.80
C LYS A 4 7.31 -1.53 7.30
N GLU A 5 8.35 -1.48 8.12
CA GLU A 5 8.22 -1.35 9.57
C GLU A 5 7.73 0.04 9.97
N ALA A 6 8.18 1.10 9.28
CA ALA A 6 7.67 2.45 9.44
C ALA A 6 6.16 2.53 9.15
N PHE A 7 5.72 1.91 8.05
CA PHE A 7 4.31 1.84 7.69
C PHE A 7 3.47 1.07 8.73
N ARG A 8 3.99 -0.06 9.24
CA ARG A 8 3.34 -0.81 10.33
C ARG A 8 3.14 0.06 11.56
N ARG A 9 4.19 0.76 12.01
CA ARG A 9 4.12 1.65 13.19
C ARG A 9 3.16 2.81 12.97
N TRP A 10 3.14 3.39 11.78
CA TRP A 10 2.18 4.42 11.42
C TRP A 10 0.73 3.91 11.53
N LEU A 11 0.43 2.73 10.97
CA LEU A 11 -0.90 2.10 11.10
C LEU A 11 -1.31 1.79 12.55
N GLN A 12 -0.36 1.47 13.42
CA GLN A 12 -0.62 1.23 14.85
C GLN A 12 -1.02 2.51 15.59
N ASN A 13 -0.50 3.66 15.15
CA ASN A 13 -0.80 4.96 15.73
C ASN A 13 -2.03 5.64 15.09
N GLU A 14 -2.47 5.15 13.92
CA GLU A 14 -3.67 5.64 13.24
C GLU A 14 -4.97 5.19 13.93
N THR A 15 -5.98 6.05 13.85
CA THR A 15 -7.34 5.74 14.31
C THR A 15 -8.30 5.66 13.13
N VAL A 16 -9.29 4.78 13.25
CA VAL A 16 -10.40 4.68 12.30
C VAL A 16 -11.23 5.95 12.44
N ALA A 17 -11.16 6.84 11.46
CA ALA A 17 -11.82 8.16 11.47
C ALA A 17 -13.31 8.12 11.86
N LYS A 18 -14.02 7.03 11.55
CA LYS A 18 -15.45 6.86 11.86
C LYS A 18 -15.74 6.52 13.32
N THR A 19 -14.81 5.88 14.03
CA THR A 19 -15.03 5.36 15.39
C THR A 19 -14.07 5.92 16.42
N GLY A 20 -13.00 6.62 15.99
CA GLY A 20 -11.90 7.05 16.85
C GLY A 20 -11.07 5.90 17.43
N ARG A 21 -11.36 4.64 17.06
CA ARG A 21 -10.68 3.45 17.60
C ARG A 21 -9.44 3.13 16.79
N SER A 22 -8.40 2.61 17.44
CA SER A 22 -7.20 2.10 16.76
C SER A 22 -7.56 1.04 15.72
N ILE A 23 -6.79 1.00 14.63
CA ILE A 23 -6.94 -0.02 13.60
C ILE A 23 -6.67 -1.41 14.21
N PRO A 24 -7.56 -2.41 14.04
CA PRO A 24 -7.33 -3.75 14.58
C PRO A 24 -6.05 -4.38 14.01
N ALA A 25 -5.28 -5.08 14.84
CA ALA A 25 -4.02 -5.71 14.43
C ALA A 25 -4.17 -6.62 13.18
N LYS A 26 -5.28 -7.37 13.10
CA LYS A 26 -5.60 -8.20 11.92
C LYS A 26 -5.73 -7.36 10.64
N THR A 27 -6.34 -6.18 10.74
CA THR A 27 -6.49 -5.25 9.62
C THR A 27 -5.15 -4.63 9.22
N ILE A 28 -4.31 -4.28 10.19
CA ILE A 28 -2.95 -3.79 9.94
C ILE A 28 -2.15 -4.82 9.15
N GLU A 29 -2.15 -6.09 9.61
CA GLU A 29 -1.46 -7.17 8.90
C GLU A 29 -2.03 -7.41 7.50
N SER A 30 -3.36 -7.32 7.31
CA SER A 30 -3.97 -7.38 5.98
C SER A 30 -3.49 -6.25 5.06
N TYR A 31 -3.32 -5.02 5.55
CA TYR A 31 -2.79 -3.92 4.75
C TYR A 31 -1.32 -4.12 4.40
N ILE A 32 -0.48 -4.52 5.34
CA ILE A 32 0.94 -4.79 5.09
C ILE A 32 1.11 -5.90 4.05
N LYS A 33 0.35 -6.99 4.19
CA LYS A 33 0.34 -8.10 3.23
C LYS A 33 -0.20 -7.66 1.87
N GLY A 34 -1.29 -6.88 1.85
CA GLY A 34 -1.89 -6.36 0.62
C GLY A 34 -0.92 -5.48 -0.17
N VAL A 35 -0.21 -4.56 0.49
CA VAL A 35 0.82 -3.72 -0.16
C VAL A 35 2.00 -4.56 -0.63
N SER A 36 2.44 -5.55 0.16
CA SER A 36 3.56 -6.42 -0.25
C SER A 36 3.19 -7.22 -1.51
N HIS A 37 2.06 -7.94 -1.46
CA HIS A 37 1.56 -8.73 -2.58
C HIS A 37 1.33 -7.85 -3.81
N LEU A 38 0.67 -6.70 -3.66
CA LEU A 38 0.47 -5.79 -4.78
C LEU A 38 1.81 -5.31 -5.36
N SER A 39 2.76 -4.92 -4.51
CA SER A 39 4.08 -4.49 -4.95
C SER A 39 4.82 -5.58 -5.72
N ASP A 40 4.76 -6.82 -5.26
CA ASP A 40 5.43 -7.95 -5.90
C ASP A 40 4.80 -8.24 -7.26
N ALA A 41 3.46 -8.32 -7.33
CA ALA A 41 2.76 -8.56 -8.58
C ALA A 41 3.00 -7.46 -9.62
N MET A 42 3.04 -6.20 -9.20
CA MET A 42 3.31 -5.07 -10.10
C MET A 42 4.75 -5.09 -10.63
N TYR A 43 5.70 -5.51 -9.79
CA TYR A 43 7.10 -5.67 -10.20
C TYR A 43 7.26 -6.84 -11.18
N GLU A 44 6.67 -7.99 -10.88
CA GLU A 44 6.74 -9.20 -11.72
C GLU A 44 6.07 -9.00 -13.09
N ASN A 45 5.02 -8.18 -13.17
CA ASN A 45 4.34 -7.84 -14.41
C ASN A 45 4.94 -6.62 -15.13
N GLY A 46 6.07 -6.08 -14.66
CA GLY A 46 6.76 -4.95 -15.30
C GLY A 46 6.00 -3.62 -15.25
N VAL A 47 5.01 -3.47 -14.37
CA VAL A 47 4.27 -2.21 -14.16
C VAL A 47 5.14 -1.19 -13.42
N ILE A 48 6.00 -1.67 -12.52
CA ILE A 48 6.97 -0.88 -11.78
C ILE A 48 8.33 -1.59 -11.81
N ASP A 49 9.42 -0.83 -11.77
CA ASP A 49 10.79 -1.32 -11.84
C ASP A 49 11.40 -1.62 -10.45
N LYS A 50 10.74 -1.20 -9.38
CA LYS A 50 11.14 -1.47 -7.99
C LYS A 50 9.93 -1.76 -7.12
N ARG A 51 10.16 -2.45 -6.01
CA ARG A 51 9.12 -2.69 -5.00
C ARG A 51 8.82 -1.42 -4.21
N LEU A 52 7.55 -1.20 -3.87
CA LEU A 52 7.07 -0.01 -3.16
C LEU A 52 7.85 0.29 -1.87
N TYR A 53 8.11 -0.71 -1.04
CA TYR A 53 8.88 -0.53 0.20
C TYR A 53 10.37 -0.23 0.00
N SER A 54 10.89 -0.39 -1.23
CA SER A 54 12.29 -0.09 -1.58
C SER A 54 12.46 1.30 -2.18
N MET A 55 11.37 1.92 -2.65
CA MET A 55 11.38 3.29 -3.13
C MET A 55 11.54 4.23 -1.94
N ASN A 56 12.38 5.26 -2.06
CA ASN A 56 12.62 6.25 -1.00
C ASN A 56 12.34 7.69 -1.46
N GLN A 57 12.31 7.94 -2.76
CA GLN A 57 12.06 9.26 -3.33
C GLN A 57 10.56 9.47 -3.57
N SER A 58 10.03 10.64 -3.23
CA SER A 58 8.59 10.94 -3.36
C SER A 58 8.11 10.84 -4.82
N GLY A 59 8.86 11.42 -5.76
CA GLY A 59 8.47 11.40 -7.18
C GLY A 59 8.48 9.99 -7.80
N GLU A 60 9.42 9.14 -7.38
CA GLU A 60 9.47 7.72 -7.79
C GLU A 60 8.22 6.98 -7.30
N LEU A 61 7.84 7.21 -6.05
CA LEU A 61 6.67 6.58 -5.44
C LEU A 61 5.36 7.05 -6.09
N GLU A 62 5.22 8.35 -6.37
CA GLU A 62 4.04 8.90 -7.04
C GLU A 62 3.88 8.34 -8.46
N GLY A 63 4.97 8.26 -9.20
CA GLY A 63 5.01 7.63 -10.52
C GLY A 63 4.57 6.16 -10.46
N ALA A 64 5.13 5.39 -9.51
CA ALA A 64 4.78 4.00 -9.29
C ALA A 64 3.30 3.83 -8.90
N ILE A 65 2.79 4.60 -7.95
CA ILE A 65 1.37 4.55 -7.52
C ILE A 65 0.44 4.87 -8.71
N SER A 66 0.80 5.86 -9.53
CA SER A 66 0.06 6.25 -10.74
C SER A 66 0.03 5.11 -11.77
N ALA A 67 1.18 4.47 -12.02
CA ALA A 67 1.29 3.32 -12.93
C ALA A 67 0.47 2.12 -12.44
N ILE A 68 0.57 1.79 -11.16
CA ILE A 68 -0.21 0.70 -10.52
C ILE A 68 -1.70 0.94 -10.70
N LYS A 69 -2.21 2.13 -10.36
CA LYS A 69 -3.64 2.43 -10.43
C LYS A 69 -4.23 2.35 -11.84
N LYS A 70 -3.39 2.51 -12.88
CA LYS A 70 -3.79 2.43 -14.29
C LYS A 70 -3.57 1.04 -14.90
N SER A 71 -2.91 0.12 -14.19
CA SER A 71 -2.58 -1.19 -14.75
C SER A 71 -3.77 -2.15 -14.73
N HIS A 72 -3.92 -2.92 -15.81
CA HIS A 72 -4.95 -3.97 -15.89
C HIS A 72 -4.75 -5.04 -14.80
N VAL A 73 -3.50 -5.34 -14.45
CA VAL A 73 -3.14 -6.29 -13.40
C VAL A 73 -3.73 -5.84 -12.06
N TYR A 74 -3.59 -4.55 -11.72
CA TYR A 74 -4.15 -4.01 -10.48
C TYR A 74 -5.67 -4.06 -10.48
N ILE A 75 -6.31 -3.66 -11.58
CA ILE A 75 -7.77 -3.66 -11.71
C ILE A 75 -8.32 -5.08 -11.49
N ASN A 76 -7.74 -6.08 -12.13
CA ASN A 76 -8.16 -7.48 -12.00
C ASN A 76 -7.96 -8.00 -10.57
N MET A 77 -6.76 -7.87 -9.99
CA MET A 77 -6.48 -8.32 -8.63
C MET A 77 -7.36 -7.62 -7.59
N ASN A 78 -7.63 -6.32 -7.79
CA ASN A 78 -8.45 -5.56 -6.86
C ASN A 78 -9.92 -6.01 -6.90
N ASN A 79 -10.43 -6.35 -8.09
CA ASN A 79 -11.78 -6.91 -8.24
C ASN A 79 -11.90 -8.27 -7.54
N GLU A 80 -10.94 -9.18 -7.74
CA GLU A 80 -10.91 -10.50 -7.10
C GLU A 80 -10.79 -10.41 -5.57
N SER A 81 -10.02 -9.44 -5.07
CA SER A 81 -9.83 -9.23 -3.63
C SER A 81 -10.94 -8.44 -2.94
N GLY A 82 -12.04 -8.09 -3.64
CA GLY A 82 -13.15 -7.33 -3.06
C GLY A 82 -12.73 -5.95 -2.53
N ASN A 83 -11.88 -5.22 -3.27
CA ASN A 83 -11.35 -3.90 -2.92
C ASN A 83 -10.36 -3.85 -1.73
N VAL A 84 -9.88 -5.00 -1.23
CA VAL A 84 -8.91 -5.02 -0.12
C VAL A 84 -7.57 -4.40 -0.54
N LEU A 85 -7.10 -4.71 -1.76
CA LEU A 85 -5.83 -4.16 -2.28
C LEU A 85 -5.91 -2.64 -2.48
N HIS A 86 -7.04 -2.12 -2.96
CA HIS A 86 -7.27 -0.68 -3.07
C HIS A 86 -7.21 0.01 -1.71
N LYS A 87 -7.85 -0.55 -0.67
CA LYS A 87 -7.79 0.00 0.70
C LYS A 87 -6.36 -0.02 1.24
N ALA A 88 -5.64 -1.12 1.04
CA ALA A 88 -4.25 -1.26 1.48
C ALA A 88 -3.33 -0.24 0.80
N LEU A 89 -3.44 -0.10 -0.53
CA LEU A 89 -2.68 0.88 -1.30
C LEU A 89 -2.98 2.30 -0.85
N ASN A 90 -4.25 2.66 -0.65
CA ASN A 90 -4.62 4.00 -0.18
C ASN A 90 -4.06 4.34 1.20
N GLN A 91 -4.02 3.38 2.13
CA GLN A 91 -3.38 3.60 3.42
C GLN A 91 -1.87 3.83 3.28
N TYR A 92 -1.23 3.10 2.36
CA TYR A 92 0.18 3.29 2.08
C TYR A 92 0.47 4.65 1.43
N VAL A 93 -0.39 5.10 0.51
CA VAL A 93 -0.28 6.47 -0.06
C VAL A 93 -0.39 7.52 1.03
N LYS A 94 -1.39 7.41 1.92
CA LYS A 94 -1.56 8.33 3.06
C LYS A 94 -0.32 8.37 3.97
N PHE A 95 0.23 7.20 4.30
CA PHE A 95 1.47 7.11 5.05
C PHE A 95 2.61 7.89 4.35
N CYS A 96 2.73 7.75 3.03
CA CYS A 96 3.80 8.40 2.29
C CYS A 96 3.62 9.92 2.15
N SER A 97 2.38 10.42 2.15
CA SER A 97 2.10 11.86 2.13
C SER A 97 2.32 12.57 3.49
N ASN A 98 2.42 11.81 4.58
CA ASN A 98 2.65 12.32 5.94
C ASN A 98 4.14 12.24 6.37
N GLN A 99 5.05 11.96 5.44
CA GLN A 99 6.50 11.79 5.69
C GLN A 99 7.29 13.04 5.32
#